data_AF-A0A7G7MNM6-F1
#
_entry.id   AF-A0A7G7MNM6-F1
#
_cell.length_a   1.000
_cell.length_b   1.000
_cell.length_c   1.000
_cell.angle_alpha   90.00
_cell.angle_beta   90.00
_cell.angle_gamma   90.00
#
_symmetry.space_group_name_H-M   'P 1'
#
loop_
_entity.id
_entity.type
_entity.pdbx_description
1 polymer ?
#
loop_
_entity_poly.entity_id
_entity_poly.type
_entity_poly.pdbx_seq_one_letter_code
_entity_poly.pdbx_strand_id
1 'polypeptide(L)'
;MRRVLALALAVPLLAACGAGDPPEVTFAAGTQSAVAAPTQYCQDDFVTCTNDANAPVTLPVPPGTPVLVTVPTAVSDTPWQIVFTYRDGAGEQVDERTTVFTPQTQQTYSLELPADARLLTAQVQQYGPPPEIDEATGEIVFPIRSSWVLTVSG
;
A
#
# COMPACT_ATOMS: atom_id res chain seq x y z
N MET A 1 -32.06 55.18 17.82
CA MET A 1 -31.43 54.87 16.52
C MET A 1 -30.34 53.83 16.79
N ARG A 2 -30.56 52.57 16.37
CA ARG A 2 -29.68 51.42 16.62
C ARG A 2 -28.41 51.55 15.78
N ARG A 3 -27.24 51.69 16.42
CA ARG A 3 -25.93 51.51 15.76
C ARG A 3 -25.60 50.02 15.78
N VAL A 4 -25.75 49.37 14.63
CA VAL A 4 -25.35 47.97 14.44
C VAL A 4 -23.84 47.98 14.19
N LEU A 5 -23.06 47.54 15.18
CA LEU A 5 -21.64 47.21 14.98
C LEU A 5 -21.60 45.88 14.21
N ALA A 6 -21.19 45.93 12.95
CA ALA A 6 -20.86 44.73 12.19
C ALA A 6 -19.46 44.25 12.63
N LEU A 7 -19.42 43.18 13.42
CA LEU A 7 -18.20 42.43 13.70
C LEU A 7 -17.83 41.65 12.44
N ALA A 8 -16.82 42.10 11.71
CA ALA A 8 -16.21 41.31 10.64
C ALA A 8 -15.29 40.25 11.26
N LEU A 9 -15.83 39.05 11.48
CA LEU A 9 -15.04 37.85 11.78
C LEU A 9 -14.40 37.38 10.47
N ALA A 10 -13.16 37.79 10.24
CA ALA A 10 -12.32 37.19 9.21
C ALA A 10 -11.93 35.77 9.67
N VAL A 11 -12.56 34.75 9.07
CA VAL A 11 -12.13 33.36 9.21
C VAL A 11 -10.96 33.17 8.26
N PRO A 12 -9.73 32.88 8.73
CA PRO A 12 -8.66 32.48 7.84
C PRO A 12 -8.99 31.06 7.35
N LEU A 13 -9.45 30.96 6.10
CA LEU A 13 -9.46 29.71 5.36
C LEU A 13 -8.01 29.31 5.11
N LEU A 14 -7.45 28.49 6.00
CA LEU A 14 -6.22 27.75 5.73
C LEU A 14 -6.54 26.66 4.69
N ALA A 15 -6.61 27.06 3.43
CA ALA A 15 -6.50 26.12 2.33
C ALA A 15 -5.05 25.63 2.29
N ALA A 16 -4.79 24.51 2.96
CA ALA A 16 -3.59 23.72 2.71
C ALA A 16 -3.71 23.12 1.31
N CYS A 17 -3.32 23.88 0.30
CA CYS A 17 -2.99 23.33 -1.02
C CYS A 17 -1.63 22.66 -0.90
N GLY A 18 -1.62 21.35 -0.71
CA GLY A 18 -0.42 20.51 -0.78
C GLY A 18 -0.86 19.08 -0.96
N ALA A 19 -0.25 18.39 -1.94
CA ALA A 19 -0.37 16.98 -2.32
C ALA A 19 -1.48 16.18 -1.60
N GLY A 20 -2.45 15.67 -2.36
CA GLY A 20 -3.52 14.82 -1.81
C GLY A 20 -2.94 13.69 -0.94
N ASP A 21 -3.69 13.33 0.11
CA ASP A 21 -3.25 12.35 1.09
C ASP A 21 -2.78 11.05 0.40
N PRO A 22 -1.65 10.45 0.85
CA PRO A 22 -1.17 9.20 0.27
C PRO A 22 -2.27 8.12 0.29
N PRO A 23 -2.41 7.31 -0.78
CA PRO A 23 -3.48 6.31 -0.83
C PRO A 23 -3.26 5.22 0.22
N GLU A 24 -4.35 4.73 0.78
CA GLU A 24 -4.34 3.65 1.77
C GLU A 24 -4.81 2.33 1.16
N VAL A 25 -4.23 1.21 1.59
CA VAL A 25 -4.61 -0.14 1.16
C VAL A 25 -5.28 -0.87 2.32
N THR A 26 -6.39 -1.55 2.05
CA THR A 26 -7.06 -2.37 3.08
C THR A 26 -6.66 -3.83 2.94
N PHE A 27 -6.23 -4.43 4.05
CA PHE A 27 -6.07 -5.88 4.21
C PHE A 27 -7.18 -6.41 5.10
N ALA A 28 -7.77 -7.55 4.75
CA ALA A 28 -8.76 -8.22 5.57
C ALA A 28 -8.52 -9.73 5.62
N ALA A 29 -8.66 -10.32 6.80
CA ALA A 29 -8.56 -11.76 7.05
C ALA A 29 -9.70 -12.19 7.97
N GLY A 30 -10.58 -13.07 7.48
CA GLY A 30 -11.80 -13.45 8.20
C GLY A 30 -12.69 -12.23 8.52
N THR A 31 -12.93 -11.97 9.81
CA THR A 31 -13.74 -10.82 10.27
C THR A 31 -12.90 -9.59 10.65
N GLN A 32 -11.58 -9.64 10.48
CA GLN A 32 -10.67 -8.57 10.86
C GLN A 32 -10.15 -7.84 9.63
N SER A 33 -9.95 -6.54 9.76
CA SER A 33 -9.39 -5.70 8.69
C SER A 33 -8.50 -4.61 9.26
N ALA A 34 -7.49 -4.22 8.50
CA ALA A 34 -6.61 -3.10 8.80
C ALA A 34 -6.39 -2.26 7.54
N VAL A 35 -6.33 -0.95 7.74
CA VAL A 35 -6.05 0.02 6.68
C VAL A 35 -4.60 0.46 6.84
N ALA A 36 -3.79 0.18 5.84
CA ALA A 36 -2.38 0.50 5.81
C ALA A 36 -2.14 1.83 5.09
N ALA A 37 -1.43 2.73 5.76
CA ALA A 37 -0.73 3.83 5.12
C ALA A 37 0.52 3.29 4.38
N PRO A 38 1.06 4.02 3.40
CA PRO A 38 2.24 3.56 2.69
C PRO A 38 3.49 3.58 3.59
N THR A 39 4.23 2.47 3.60
CA THR A 39 5.54 2.36 4.25
C THR A 39 6.63 3.09 3.47
N GLN A 40 6.46 3.18 2.15
CA GLN A 40 7.22 4.05 1.26
C GLN A 40 6.23 4.77 0.35
N TYR A 41 6.40 6.07 0.16
CA TYR A 41 5.62 6.89 -0.76
C TYR A 41 6.50 7.93 -1.45
N CYS A 42 6.57 7.88 -2.77
CA CYS A 42 7.18 8.92 -3.59
C CYS A 42 6.10 9.82 -4.20
N GLN A 43 6.31 11.13 -4.14
CA GLN A 43 5.49 12.12 -4.83
C GLN A 43 5.60 11.95 -6.36
N ASP A 44 4.79 12.70 -7.10
CA ASP A 44 4.73 12.60 -8.58
C ASP A 44 6.04 13.03 -9.28
N ASP A 45 6.93 13.73 -8.57
CA ASP A 45 8.28 14.02 -9.05
C ASP A 45 9.22 12.80 -8.99
N PHE A 46 8.82 11.72 -8.31
CA PHE A 46 9.59 10.51 -8.02
C PHE A 46 10.95 10.74 -7.34
N VAL A 47 11.22 11.97 -6.89
CA VAL A 47 12.44 12.37 -6.20
C VAL A 47 12.15 12.55 -4.71
N THR A 48 10.99 13.10 -4.39
CA THR A 48 10.56 13.35 -3.02
C THR A 48 9.89 12.10 -2.47
N CYS A 49 10.68 11.24 -1.81
CA CYS A 49 10.19 10.00 -1.21
C CYS A 49 10.25 10.05 0.31
N THR A 50 9.19 9.56 0.96
CA THR A 50 9.09 9.38 2.41
C THR A 50 8.97 7.92 2.75
N ASN A 51 9.65 7.50 3.84
CA ASN A 51 9.48 6.18 4.44
C ASN A 51 8.89 6.33 5.85
N ASP A 52 7.95 5.46 6.20
CA ASP A 52 7.39 5.36 7.54
C ASP A 52 7.52 3.93 8.04
N ALA A 53 8.44 3.74 8.99
CA ALA A 53 8.68 2.44 9.61
C ALA A 53 7.54 1.98 10.54
N ASN A 54 6.62 2.88 10.90
CA ASN A 54 5.48 2.58 11.76
C ASN A 54 4.17 2.38 10.97
N ALA A 55 4.20 2.61 9.66
CA ALA A 55 3.05 2.38 8.78
C ALA A 55 2.65 0.91 8.55
N PRO A 56 3.51 -0.13 8.72
CA PRO A 56 3.05 -1.50 8.60
C PRO A 56 1.90 -1.79 9.56
N VAL A 57 0.88 -2.48 9.07
CA VAL A 57 -0.24 -2.94 9.91
C VAL A 57 -0.07 -4.41 10.27
N THR A 58 -0.76 -4.84 11.32
CA THR A 58 -0.72 -6.22 11.77
C THR A 58 -2.13 -6.80 11.85
N LEU A 59 -2.31 -8.02 11.31
CA LEU A 59 -3.52 -8.82 11.47
C LEU A 59 -3.17 -10.23 11.91
N PRO A 60 -4.00 -10.88 12.74
CA PRO A 60 -3.94 -12.32 12.90
C PRO A 60 -4.48 -13.00 11.63
N VAL A 61 -3.69 -13.87 11.03
CA VAL A 61 -4.06 -14.63 9.82
C VAL A 61 -3.86 -16.11 10.12
N PRO A 62 -4.93 -16.82 10.52
CA PRO A 62 -4.86 -18.27 10.74
C PRO A 62 -4.48 -19.02 9.44
N PRO A 63 -3.86 -20.21 9.53
CA PRO A 63 -3.59 -21.05 8.36
C PRO A 63 -4.85 -21.29 7.53
N GLY A 64 -4.69 -21.30 6.21
CA GLY A 64 -5.80 -21.48 5.28
C GLY A 64 -6.83 -20.34 5.26
N THR A 65 -6.57 -19.22 5.95
CA THR A 65 -7.42 -18.02 5.86
C THR A 65 -6.93 -17.12 4.74
N PRO A 66 -7.73 -16.87 3.69
CA PRO A 66 -7.36 -15.93 2.64
C PRO A 66 -7.22 -14.51 3.17
N VAL A 67 -6.27 -13.76 2.62
CA VAL A 67 -6.16 -12.31 2.85
C VAL A 67 -6.75 -11.58 1.66
N LEU A 68 -7.86 -10.88 1.88
CA LEU A 68 -8.43 -9.97 0.89
C LEU A 68 -7.67 -8.64 0.92
N VAL A 69 -7.06 -8.30 -0.19
CA VAL A 69 -6.39 -7.02 -0.43
C VAL A 69 -7.31 -6.14 -1.26
N THR A 70 -7.56 -4.90 -0.82
CA THR A 70 -8.32 -3.90 -1.57
C THR A 70 -7.47 -2.64 -1.73
N VAL A 71 -7.28 -2.23 -2.98
CA VAL A 71 -6.50 -1.04 -3.33
C VAL A 71 -7.44 0.06 -3.88
N PRO A 72 -7.14 1.35 -3.62
CA PRO A 72 -7.92 2.45 -4.14
C PRO A 72 -7.58 2.70 -5.61
N THR A 73 -8.40 3.50 -6.29
CA THR A 73 -8.21 3.87 -7.71
C THR A 73 -6.82 4.43 -7.99
N ALA A 74 -6.28 5.27 -7.11
CA ALA A 74 -4.94 5.84 -7.23
C ALA A 74 -3.81 4.80 -7.30
N VAL A 75 -4.06 3.56 -6.87
CA VAL A 75 -3.13 2.42 -6.99
C VAL A 75 -3.50 1.55 -8.19
N SER A 76 -4.78 1.20 -8.34
CA SER A 76 -5.22 0.34 -9.45
C SER A 76 -5.06 0.99 -10.83
N ASP A 77 -4.94 2.31 -10.90
CA ASP A 77 -4.74 3.03 -12.15
C ASP A 77 -3.34 2.92 -12.75
N THR A 78 -2.44 2.28 -12.02
CA THR A 78 -1.05 2.00 -12.42
C THR A 78 -0.76 0.51 -12.29
N PRO A 79 0.33 -0.01 -12.89
CA PRO A 79 0.74 -1.38 -12.62
C PRO A 79 1.04 -1.59 -11.13
N TRP A 80 0.57 -2.71 -10.57
CA TRP A 80 0.83 -3.06 -9.18
C TRP A 80 0.90 -4.58 -8.98
N GLN A 81 1.47 -5.03 -7.87
CA GLN A 81 1.56 -6.44 -7.51
C GLN A 81 1.48 -6.63 -6.00
N ILE A 82 1.33 -7.89 -5.56
CA ILE A 82 1.49 -8.28 -4.17
C ILE A 82 2.72 -9.20 -4.08
N VAL A 83 3.69 -8.82 -3.26
CA VAL A 83 4.82 -9.66 -2.87
C VAL A 83 4.53 -10.19 -1.48
N PHE A 84 4.75 -11.47 -1.23
CA PHE A 84 4.40 -12.07 0.06
C PHE A 84 5.35 -13.19 0.42
N THR A 85 5.49 -13.40 1.71
CA THR A 85 6.29 -14.47 2.28
C THR A 85 5.40 -15.30 3.17
N TYR A 86 5.50 -16.62 3.05
CA TYR A 86 4.81 -17.55 3.94
C TYR A 86 5.75 -18.66 4.40
N ARG A 87 5.36 -19.36 5.46
CA ARG A 87 5.96 -20.61 5.89
C ARG A 87 5.07 -21.76 5.44
N ASP A 88 5.61 -22.73 4.72
CA ASP A 88 4.85 -23.88 4.23
C ASP A 88 4.62 -24.95 5.32
N GLY A 89 3.96 -26.05 4.96
CA GLY A 89 3.69 -27.17 5.86
C GLY A 89 4.94 -27.92 6.35
N ALA A 90 6.06 -27.82 5.63
CA ALA A 90 7.36 -28.37 6.04
C ALA A 90 8.12 -27.43 6.99
N GLY A 91 7.65 -26.18 7.13
CA GLY A 91 8.29 -25.16 7.94
C GLY A 91 9.29 -24.29 7.17
N GLU A 92 9.40 -24.48 5.85
CA GLU A 92 10.28 -23.71 4.98
C GLU A 92 9.66 -22.34 4.67
N GLN A 93 10.50 -21.30 4.63
CA GLN A 93 10.08 -19.97 4.21
C GLN A 93 10.09 -19.89 2.69
N VAL A 94 8.98 -19.46 2.11
CA VAL A 94 8.80 -19.30 0.67
C VAL A 94 8.45 -17.84 0.40
N ASP A 95 9.19 -17.23 -0.54
CA ASP A 95 8.93 -15.88 -1.05
C ASP A 95 8.28 -15.97 -2.43
N GLU A 96 7.11 -15.34 -2.58
CA GLU A 96 6.34 -15.35 -3.81
C GLU A 96 5.81 -13.97 -4.17
N ARG A 97 5.23 -13.86 -5.37
CA ARG A 97 4.52 -12.68 -5.84
C ARG A 97 3.39 -13.06 -6.77
N THR A 98 2.39 -12.19 -6.87
CA THR A 98 1.39 -12.27 -7.93
C THR A 98 2.02 -11.94 -9.29
N THR A 99 1.29 -12.19 -10.37
CA THR A 99 1.56 -11.46 -11.61
C THR A 99 1.33 -9.95 -11.38
N VAL A 100 1.87 -9.13 -12.27
CA VAL A 100 1.61 -7.68 -12.25
C VAL A 100 0.19 -7.44 -12.77
N PHE A 101 -0.64 -6.82 -11.94
CA PHE A 101 -1.95 -6.34 -12.35
C PHE A 101 -1.79 -5.11 -13.24
N THR A 102 -2.36 -5.18 -14.45
CA THR A 102 -2.33 -4.04 -15.37
C THR A 102 -3.28 -2.93 -14.92
N PRO A 103 -3.03 -1.67 -15.31
CA PRO A 103 -3.90 -0.54 -15.00
C PRO A 103 -5.39 -0.83 -15.24
N GLN A 104 -6.23 -0.40 -14.30
CA GLN A 104 -7.69 -0.49 -14.32
C GLN A 104 -8.30 -1.91 -14.36
N THR A 105 -7.49 -2.97 -14.27
CA THR A 105 -8.01 -4.36 -14.38
C THR A 105 -8.38 -5.00 -13.05
N GLN A 106 -7.77 -4.57 -11.95
CA GLN A 106 -7.96 -5.19 -10.64
C GLN A 106 -7.88 -4.15 -9.53
N GLN A 107 -8.85 -4.19 -8.60
CA GLN A 107 -8.88 -3.38 -7.37
C GLN A 107 -8.89 -4.24 -6.11
N THR A 108 -9.28 -5.51 -6.21
CA THR A 108 -9.37 -6.45 -5.09
C THR A 108 -8.68 -7.75 -5.43
N TYR A 109 -7.96 -8.38 -4.51
CA TYR A 109 -7.34 -9.69 -4.73
C TYR A 109 -7.44 -10.55 -3.48
N SER A 110 -7.84 -11.81 -3.65
CA SER A 110 -7.83 -12.81 -2.57
C SER A 110 -6.51 -13.56 -2.61
N LEU A 111 -5.62 -13.28 -1.66
CA LEU A 111 -4.38 -14.03 -1.49
C LEU A 111 -4.67 -15.35 -0.78
N GLU A 112 -4.57 -16.44 -1.53
CA GLU A 112 -4.77 -17.80 -1.05
C GLU A 112 -3.43 -18.52 -0.97
N LEU A 113 -3.19 -19.19 0.15
CA LEU A 113 -2.02 -20.02 0.38
C LEU A 113 -2.43 -21.49 0.49
N PRO A 114 -1.49 -22.44 0.38
CA PRO A 114 -1.74 -23.82 0.77
C PRO A 114 -2.35 -23.93 2.18
N ALA A 115 -3.23 -24.90 2.40
CA ALA A 115 -4.07 -24.95 3.61
C ALA A 115 -3.28 -25.04 4.94
N ASP A 116 -2.08 -25.61 4.91
CA ASP A 116 -1.16 -25.75 6.05
C ASP A 116 -0.12 -24.64 6.13
N ALA A 117 -0.06 -23.75 5.14
CA ALA A 117 0.85 -22.62 5.11
C ALA A 117 0.40 -21.48 6.04
N ARG A 118 1.38 -20.70 6.51
CA ARG A 118 1.18 -19.52 7.35
C ARG A 118 1.79 -18.30 6.69
N LEU A 119 0.96 -17.31 6.38
CA LEU A 119 1.44 -16.02 5.90
C LEU A 119 2.34 -15.38 6.98
N LEU A 120 3.47 -14.81 6.56
CA LEU A 120 4.37 -14.04 7.42
C LEU A 120 4.25 -12.54 7.14
N THR A 121 4.25 -12.16 5.85
CA THR A 121 4.08 -10.78 5.40
C THR A 121 3.45 -10.74 4.01
N ALA A 122 2.74 -9.66 3.72
CA ALA A 122 2.29 -9.31 2.39
C ALA A 122 2.52 -7.81 2.14
N GLN A 123 3.02 -7.47 0.97
CA GLN A 123 3.31 -6.10 0.57
C GLN A 123 2.64 -5.82 -0.77
N VAL A 124 1.75 -4.83 -0.81
CA VAL A 124 1.31 -4.24 -2.08
C VAL A 124 2.42 -3.32 -2.57
N GLN A 125 2.80 -3.45 -3.84
CA GLN A 125 3.80 -2.60 -4.49
C GLN A 125 3.17 -1.94 -5.71
N GLN A 126 3.15 -0.61 -5.71
CA GLN A 126 2.77 0.22 -6.86
C GLN A 126 4.02 0.58 -7.66
N TYR A 127 4.03 0.25 -8.94
CA TYR A 127 5.13 0.67 -9.82
C TYR A 127 5.06 2.16 -10.13
N GLY A 128 6.22 2.78 -10.26
CA GLY A 128 6.41 4.18 -10.65
C GLY A 128 6.64 4.35 -12.16
N PRO A 129 7.57 5.23 -12.57
CA PRO A 129 7.84 5.49 -13.99
C PRO A 129 8.36 4.23 -14.72
N PRO A 130 8.46 4.28 -16.06
CA PRO A 130 9.01 3.19 -16.85
C PRO A 130 10.35 2.68 -16.32
N PRO A 131 10.70 1.41 -16.57
CA PRO A 131 11.95 0.84 -16.08
C PRO A 131 13.16 1.63 -16.58
N GLU A 132 14.12 1.86 -15.69
CA GLU A 132 15.34 2.60 -15.96
C GLU A 132 16.53 1.64 -15.98
N ILE A 133 17.62 2.00 -16.66
CA ILE A 133 18.88 1.25 -16.57
C ILE A 133 19.74 1.95 -15.54
N ASP A 134 20.15 1.23 -14.50
CA ASP A 134 21.17 1.71 -13.57
C ASP A 134 22.49 1.89 -14.33
N GLU A 135 22.98 3.12 -14.43
CA GLU A 135 24.18 3.43 -15.22
C GLU A 135 25.47 2.81 -14.65
N ALA A 136 25.50 2.49 -13.36
CA ALA A 136 26.67 1.90 -12.70
C ALA A 136 26.71 0.38 -12.85
N THR A 137 25.56 -0.29 -12.80
CA THR A 137 25.47 -1.76 -12.83
C THR A 137 25.01 -2.32 -14.17
N GLY A 138 24.34 -1.52 -14.99
CA GLY A 138 23.66 -1.95 -16.21
C GLY A 138 22.35 -2.72 -15.96
N GLU A 139 21.87 -2.77 -14.71
CA GLU A 139 20.65 -3.48 -14.34
C GLU A 139 19.39 -2.69 -14.72
N ILE A 140 18.34 -3.40 -15.12
CA ILE A 140 17.01 -2.78 -15.31
C ILE A 140 16.33 -2.64 -13.95
N VAL A 141 16.10 -1.41 -13.53
CA VAL A 141 15.43 -1.05 -12.29
C VAL A 141 13.96 -0.77 -12.56
N PHE A 142 13.08 -1.39 -11.78
CA PHE A 142 11.65 -1.12 -11.80
C PHE A 142 11.30 -0.31 -10.54
N PRO A 143 11.20 1.02 -10.64
CA PRO A 143 10.99 1.86 -9.47
C PRO A 143 9.62 1.56 -8.83
N ILE A 144 9.62 1.37 -7.51
CA ILE A 144 8.39 1.25 -6.72
C ILE A 144 8.04 2.64 -6.19
N ARG A 145 6.93 3.20 -6.68
CA ARG A 145 6.42 4.50 -6.23
C ARG A 145 5.96 4.41 -4.78
N SER A 146 5.27 3.32 -4.45
CA SER A 146 4.64 3.19 -3.13
C SER A 146 4.51 1.74 -2.71
N SER A 147 4.54 1.50 -1.40
CA SER A 147 4.26 0.17 -0.88
C SER A 147 3.54 0.21 0.46
N TRP A 148 2.76 -0.85 0.72
CA TRP A 148 1.95 -1.01 1.93
C TRP A 148 2.17 -2.41 2.48
N VAL A 149 2.49 -2.51 3.76
CA VAL A 149 2.91 -3.78 4.37
C VAL A 149 1.90 -4.24 5.40
N LEU A 150 1.47 -5.50 5.25
CA LEU A 150 0.83 -6.30 6.27
C LEU A 150 1.88 -7.23 6.90
N THR A 151 1.98 -7.20 8.21
CA THR A 151 2.66 -8.21 9.03
C THR A 151 1.63 -9.11 9.69
N VAL A 152 1.96 -10.39 9.92
CA VAL A 152 1.05 -11.32 10.58
C VAL A 152 1.42 -11.51 12.04
N SER A 153 0.44 -11.36 12.94
CA SER A 153 0.60 -11.75 14.35
C SER A 153 0.15 -13.20 14.54
N GLY A 154 0.97 -13.97 15.26
CA GLY A 154 0.66 -15.36 15.66
C GLY A 154 -0.20 -15.44 16.92
#